data_AF-A0A9D2IRC4-F1
#
_entry.id   AF-A0A9D2IRC4-F1
#
_cell.length_a   1.000
_cell.length_b   1.000
_cell.length_c   1.000
_cell.angle_alpha   90.00
_cell.angle_beta   90.00
_cell.angle_gamma   90.00
#
_symmetry.space_group_name_H-M   'P 1'
#
loop_
_entity.id
_entity.type
_entity.pdbx_description
1 polymer ?
#
loop_
_entity_poly.entity_id
_entity_poly.type
_entity_poly.pdbx_seq_one_letter_code
_entity_poly.pdbx_strand_id
1 'polypeptide(L)'
;MRKGWAVLLSAVCLLAACRPQQEAGGASSAAPSPDSAAVAAALEKSGYAVWRESLPDPGRFLTGERCRLVLNGDQDVEIFLYLYRTPEEAQADAGCISPDGFSFSRPGSQEGLADGASIDWVSVPHFYLYNRAIVQYVGTDPQILSVLEALCGAPFAGGEA
;
A
#
# COMPACT_ATOMS: atom_id res chain seq x y z
N MET A 1 26.01 52.80 48.80
CA MET A 1 26.41 51.38 48.65
C MET A 1 25.55 50.56 49.61
N ARG A 2 24.79 49.59 49.09
CA ARG A 2 23.65 48.94 49.77
C ARG A 2 24.11 47.83 50.72
N LYS A 3 23.57 47.84 51.95
CA LYS A 3 23.55 46.75 52.93
C LYS A 3 22.54 45.67 52.51
N GLY A 4 22.73 44.42 52.94
CA GLY A 4 21.64 43.45 53.04
C GLY A 4 22.13 42.00 53.05
N TRP A 5 21.79 41.27 54.12
CA TRP A 5 22.17 39.90 54.42
C TRP A 5 21.34 38.82 53.70
N ALA A 6 21.84 37.59 53.83
CA ALA A 6 21.31 36.31 53.39
C ALA A 6 19.79 36.09 53.57
N VAL A 7 19.21 35.34 52.62
CA VAL A 7 18.05 34.48 52.86
C VAL A 7 18.27 33.18 52.07
N LEU A 8 18.30 32.06 52.80
CA LEU A 8 18.15 30.70 52.31
C LEU A 8 16.66 30.37 52.41
N LEU A 9 16.00 30.05 51.30
CA LEU A 9 14.69 29.40 51.33
C LEU A 9 14.64 28.31 50.27
N SER A 10 14.58 27.08 50.76
CA SER A 10 14.27 25.87 50.02
C SER A 10 12.79 25.90 49.62
N ALA A 11 12.49 25.56 48.36
CA ALA A 11 11.13 25.30 47.91
C ALA A 11 11.13 24.01 47.08
N VAL A 12 10.68 22.93 47.71
CA VAL A 12 10.27 21.69 47.07
C VAL A 12 8.90 21.94 46.42
N CYS A 13 8.80 21.79 45.10
CA CYS A 13 7.53 21.73 44.38
C CYS A 13 7.48 20.48 43.49
N LEU A 14 6.89 19.44 44.06
CA LEU A 14 5.86 18.53 43.51
C LEU A 14 5.89 18.22 42.00
N LEU A 15 6.26 16.97 41.71
CA LEU A 15 5.60 16.03 40.78
C LEU A 15 4.69 16.65 39.70
N ALA A 16 5.26 16.91 38.53
CA ALA A 16 4.51 16.89 37.28
C ALA A 16 4.84 15.58 36.55
N ALA A 17 3.92 14.63 36.72
CA ALA A 17 3.68 13.40 35.97
C ALA A 17 4.70 13.05 34.86
N CYS A 18 5.34 11.88 35.01
CA CYS A 18 5.66 11.04 33.86
C CYS A 18 4.38 10.88 33.04
N ARG A 19 4.24 11.67 31.98
CA ARG A 19 3.18 11.43 31.00
C ARG A 19 3.60 10.16 30.27
N PRO A 20 2.83 9.06 30.32
CA PRO A 20 3.08 7.98 29.39
C PRO A 20 2.85 8.60 28.01
N GLN A 21 3.90 8.65 27.19
CA GLN A 21 3.71 8.95 25.79
C GLN A 21 2.91 7.77 25.25
N GLN A 22 1.63 8.07 25.06
CA GLN A 22 0.62 7.18 24.55
C GLN A 22 1.16 6.54 23.27
N GLU A 23 1.40 5.24 23.34
CA GLU A 23 1.59 4.39 22.17
C GLU A 23 0.29 4.43 21.36
N ALA A 24 0.22 5.38 20.44
CA ALA A 24 -0.73 5.33 19.36
C ALA A 24 -0.22 4.25 18.39
N GLY A 25 -1.04 3.20 18.26
CA GLY A 25 -1.00 2.10 17.29
C GLY A 25 0.13 2.11 16.29
N GLY A 26 0.93 1.03 16.32
CA GLY A 26 2.03 0.77 15.40
C GLY A 26 1.61 0.89 13.94
N ALA A 27 1.91 2.06 13.35
CA ALA A 27 2.28 2.13 11.96
C ALA A 27 3.64 1.42 11.86
N SER A 28 3.69 0.34 11.08
CA SER A 28 4.93 -0.37 10.77
C SER A 28 5.99 0.65 10.35
N SER A 29 7.04 0.83 11.17
CA SER A 29 8.12 1.80 10.91
C SER A 29 9.10 1.31 9.86
N ALA A 30 8.71 0.32 9.04
CA ALA A 30 9.49 -0.10 7.90
C ALA A 30 9.45 1.01 6.85
N ALA A 31 10.63 1.40 6.35
CA ALA A 31 10.70 2.26 5.18
C ALA A 31 9.88 1.61 4.04
N PRO A 32 9.17 2.41 3.25
CA PRO A 32 8.38 1.85 2.17
C PRO A 32 9.22 1.05 1.18
N SER A 33 8.60 0.02 0.61
CA SER A 33 9.21 -0.69 -0.51
C SER A 33 9.58 0.31 -1.62
N PRO A 34 10.75 0.16 -2.27
CA PRO A 34 11.12 0.99 -3.41
C PRO A 34 10.07 0.96 -4.54
N ASP A 35 9.43 -0.20 -4.72
CA ASP A 35 8.42 -0.41 -5.76
C ASP A 35 7.16 0.42 -5.49
N SER A 36 6.64 0.41 -4.25
CA SER A 36 5.50 1.26 -3.87
C SER A 36 5.84 2.76 -3.81
N ALA A 37 7.09 3.11 -3.51
CA ALA A 37 7.53 4.50 -3.58
C ALA A 37 7.60 5.01 -5.03
N ALA A 38 8.05 4.18 -5.98
CA ALA A 38 8.12 4.55 -7.39
C ALA A 38 6.74 4.76 -8.03
N VAL A 39 5.78 3.88 -7.75
CA VAL A 39 4.40 4.03 -8.23
C VAL A 39 3.75 5.30 -7.66
N ALA A 40 3.92 5.54 -6.35
CA ALA A 40 3.42 6.77 -5.72
C ALA A 40 4.04 8.02 -6.35
N ALA A 41 5.37 8.05 -6.53
CA ALA A 41 6.07 9.18 -7.13
C ALA A 41 5.63 9.46 -8.58
N ALA A 42 5.32 8.43 -9.37
CA ALA A 42 4.81 8.60 -10.73
C ALA A 42 3.43 9.26 -10.76
N LEU A 43 2.54 8.87 -9.84
CA LEU A 43 1.22 9.47 -9.67
C LEU A 43 1.31 10.90 -9.16
N GLU A 44 2.18 11.15 -8.17
CA GLU A 44 2.44 12.49 -7.63
C GLU A 44 2.97 13.46 -8.70
N LYS A 45 3.92 13.00 -9.52
CA LYS A 45 4.43 13.76 -10.66
C LYS A 45 3.34 14.13 -11.67
N SER A 46 2.26 13.34 -11.71
CA SER A 46 1.11 13.52 -12.60
C SER A 46 -0.02 14.32 -11.93
N GLY A 47 0.20 14.85 -10.72
CA GLY A 47 -0.70 15.78 -10.05
C GLY A 47 -1.61 15.15 -8.99
N TYR A 48 -1.48 13.86 -8.67
CA TYR A 48 -2.26 13.23 -7.60
C TYR A 48 -1.61 13.45 -6.24
N ALA A 49 -2.40 13.71 -5.20
CA ALA A 49 -1.94 13.55 -3.83
C ALA A 49 -2.05 12.06 -3.44
N VAL A 50 -0.98 11.44 -2.95
CA VAL A 50 -0.97 10.00 -2.68
C VAL A 50 -0.82 9.73 -1.19
N TRP A 51 -1.83 9.11 -0.58
CA TRP A 51 -1.75 8.56 0.77
C TRP A 51 -1.46 7.07 0.69
N ARG A 52 -0.58 6.57 1.55
CA ARG A 52 -0.12 5.18 1.49
C ARG A 52 -0.38 4.47 2.79
N GLU A 53 -0.87 3.25 2.69
CA GLU A 53 -1.23 2.41 3.82
C GLU A 53 -0.70 1.00 3.58
N SER A 54 0.06 0.47 4.54
CA SER A 54 0.42 -0.95 4.55
C SER A 54 -0.71 -1.74 5.19
N LEU A 55 -1.19 -2.77 4.50
CA LEU A 55 -2.26 -3.63 4.99
C LEU A 55 -1.65 -4.90 5.61
N PRO A 56 -2.02 -5.24 6.86
CA PRO A 56 -1.42 -6.36 7.59
C PRO A 56 -1.84 -7.74 7.07
N ASP A 57 -2.93 -7.81 6.30
CA ASP A 57 -3.41 -9.04 5.67
C ASP A 57 -2.79 -9.17 4.26
N PRO A 58 -2.09 -10.27 3.92
CA PRO A 58 -1.56 -10.51 2.57
C PRO A 58 -2.67 -10.62 1.51
N GLY A 59 -3.93 -10.81 1.92
CA GLY A 59 -5.06 -10.99 1.02
C GLY A 59 -5.26 -12.46 0.66
N ARG A 60 -6.45 -12.76 0.12
CA ARG A 60 -6.89 -14.15 -0.10
C ARG A 60 -6.35 -14.79 -1.37
N PHE A 61 -6.05 -14.01 -2.41
CA PHE A 61 -5.79 -14.50 -3.76
C PHE A 61 -4.31 -14.39 -4.17
N LEU A 62 -3.70 -13.29 -3.79
CA LEU A 62 -2.29 -12.96 -4.02
C LEU A 62 -1.57 -12.98 -2.67
N THR A 63 -0.30 -13.38 -2.69
CA THR A 63 0.50 -13.68 -1.48
C THR A 63 1.48 -12.56 -1.11
N GLY A 64 1.65 -11.55 -1.97
CA GLY A 64 2.48 -10.40 -1.70
C GLY A 64 1.95 -9.54 -0.56
N GLU A 65 2.85 -8.87 0.16
CA GLU A 65 2.47 -7.88 1.18
C GLU A 65 1.69 -6.74 0.53
N ARG A 66 0.56 -6.35 1.14
CA ARG A 66 -0.35 -5.39 0.52
C ARG A 66 -0.01 -3.96 0.92
N CYS A 67 0.11 -3.10 -0.08
CA CYS A 67 0.16 -1.66 0.09
C CYS A 67 -0.99 -1.03 -0.71
N ARG A 68 -1.74 -0.15 -0.07
CA ARG A 68 -2.84 0.61 -0.66
C ARG A 68 -2.38 2.05 -0.87
N LEU A 69 -2.59 2.57 -2.08
CA LEU A 69 -2.45 3.98 -2.41
C LEU A 69 -3.85 4.58 -2.58
N VAL A 70 -4.16 5.63 -1.82
CA VAL A 70 -5.41 6.38 -1.89
C VAL A 70 -5.12 7.72 -2.56
N LEU A 71 -5.80 8.00 -3.66
CA LEU A 71 -5.52 9.20 -4.45
C LEU A 71 -6.44 10.35 -4.04
N ASN A 72 -5.88 11.54 -3.88
CA ASN A 72 -6.58 12.78 -3.52
C ASN A 72 -7.38 12.73 -2.21
N GLY A 73 -7.11 11.73 -1.35
CA GLY A 73 -7.90 11.47 -0.15
C GLY A 73 -9.30 10.91 -0.43
N ASP A 74 -9.58 10.56 -1.68
CA ASP A 74 -10.80 9.90 -2.11
C ASP A 74 -10.63 8.39 -1.98
N GLN A 75 -11.44 7.75 -1.14
CA GLN A 75 -11.35 6.31 -0.90
C GLN A 75 -11.87 5.48 -2.08
N ASP A 76 -12.57 6.10 -3.04
CA ASP A 76 -13.11 5.44 -4.22
C ASP A 76 -12.06 5.31 -5.35
N VAL A 77 -10.93 6.02 -5.26
CA VAL A 77 -9.83 5.92 -6.23
C VAL A 77 -8.57 5.37 -5.55
N GLU A 78 -8.44 4.06 -5.62
CA GLU A 78 -7.37 3.32 -4.97
C GLU A 78 -6.55 2.47 -5.94
N ILE A 79 -5.27 2.29 -5.60
CA ILE A 79 -4.35 1.39 -6.29
C ILE A 79 -3.78 0.44 -5.24
N PHE A 80 -3.89 -0.87 -5.48
CA PHE A 80 -3.26 -1.87 -4.64
C PHE A 80 -1.94 -2.32 -5.25
N LEU A 81 -0.94 -2.48 -4.39
CA LEU A 81 0.31 -3.14 -4.72
C LEU A 81 0.43 -4.39 -3.86
N TYR A 82 0.77 -5.50 -4.50
CA TYR A 82 1.16 -6.75 -3.87
C TYR A 82 2.66 -6.88 -4.02
N LEU A 83 3.38 -6.79 -2.90
CA LEU A 83 4.84 -6.64 -2.85
C LEU A 83 5.48 -7.99 -2.52
N TYR A 84 6.39 -8.43 -3.37
CA TYR A 84 7.06 -9.72 -3.27
C TYR A 84 8.54 -9.57 -2.94
N ARG A 85 9.16 -10.66 -2.47
CA ARG A 85 10.61 -10.63 -2.17
C ARG A 85 11.43 -10.61 -3.45
N THR A 86 10.92 -11.28 -4.48
CA THR A 86 11.58 -11.46 -5.77
C THR A 86 10.62 -11.22 -6.95
N PRO A 87 11.15 -10.88 -8.14
CA PRO A 87 10.34 -10.80 -9.35
C PRO A 87 9.67 -12.13 -9.71
N GLU A 88 10.34 -13.25 -9.44
CA GLU A 88 9.84 -14.59 -9.75
C GLU A 88 8.60 -14.95 -8.92
N GLU A 89 8.56 -14.53 -7.65
CA GLU A 89 7.38 -14.67 -6.80
C GLU A 89 6.20 -13.85 -7.34
N ALA A 90 6.45 -12.59 -7.75
CA ALA A 90 5.43 -11.75 -8.36
C ALA A 90 4.89 -12.37 -9.66
N GLN A 91 5.79 -12.90 -10.50
CA GLN A 91 5.43 -13.55 -11.75
C GLN A 91 4.62 -14.84 -11.54
N ALA A 92 4.96 -15.63 -10.51
CA ALA A 92 4.23 -16.85 -10.17
C ALA A 92 2.79 -16.55 -9.74
N ASP A 93 2.60 -15.50 -8.93
CA ASP A 93 1.28 -15.05 -8.52
C ASP A 93 0.49 -14.40 -9.66
N ALA A 94 1.15 -13.63 -10.54
CA ALA A 94 0.54 -13.09 -11.75
C ALA A 94 -0.01 -14.21 -12.66
N GLY A 95 0.69 -15.34 -12.75
CA GLY A 95 0.23 -16.53 -13.48
C GLY A 95 -1.02 -17.19 -12.89
N CYS A 96 -1.45 -16.80 -11.68
CA CYS A 96 -2.70 -17.26 -11.10
C CYS A 96 -3.90 -16.40 -11.54
N ILE A 97 -3.69 -15.27 -12.22
CA ILE A 97 -4.76 -14.36 -12.65
C ILE A 97 -5.15 -14.71 -14.10
N SER A 98 -6.45 -14.82 -14.37
CA SER A 98 -6.96 -15.00 -15.73
C SER A 98 -6.60 -13.79 -16.62
N PRO A 99 -6.47 -13.97 -17.95
CA PRO A 99 -6.14 -12.86 -18.84
C PRO A 99 -7.12 -11.68 -18.77
N ASP A 100 -8.39 -11.91 -18.44
CA ASP A 100 -9.40 -10.87 -18.25
C ASP A 100 -9.34 -10.18 -16.86
N GLY A 101 -8.55 -10.71 -15.91
CA GLY A 101 -8.43 -10.15 -14.56
C GLY A 101 -9.61 -10.44 -13.62
N PHE A 102 -10.60 -11.24 -14.04
CA PHE A 102 -11.81 -11.51 -13.24
C PHE A 102 -11.76 -12.83 -12.46
N SER A 103 -10.74 -13.66 -12.66
CA SER A 103 -10.61 -14.94 -11.97
C SER A 103 -9.19 -15.23 -11.49
N PHE A 104 -9.09 -15.91 -10.35
CA PHE A 104 -7.83 -16.34 -9.74
C PHE A 104 -7.84 -17.86 -9.57
N SER A 105 -6.80 -18.56 -9.99
CA SER A 105 -6.65 -20.00 -9.81
C SER A 105 -5.22 -20.34 -9.39
N ARG A 106 -5.08 -20.99 -8.22
CA ARG A 106 -3.77 -21.44 -7.72
C ARG A 106 -3.71 -22.97 -7.76
N PRO A 107 -2.83 -23.57 -8.56
CA PRO A 107 -2.64 -25.02 -8.56
C PRO A 107 -2.23 -25.53 -7.18
N GLY A 108 -2.91 -26.59 -6.70
CA GLY A 108 -2.50 -27.31 -5.50
C GLY A 108 -2.92 -26.70 -4.15
N SER A 109 -3.83 -25.73 -4.12
CA SER A 109 -4.40 -25.26 -2.84
C SER A 109 -5.21 -26.38 -2.18
N GLN A 110 -4.74 -26.91 -1.05
CA GLN A 110 -5.52 -27.80 -0.20
C GLN A 110 -6.69 -27.00 0.41
N GLU A 111 -7.91 -27.50 0.16
CA GLU A 111 -9.20 -27.07 0.70
C GLU A 111 -9.61 -25.59 0.41
N GLY A 112 -10.56 -25.42 -0.51
CA GLY A 112 -11.41 -24.22 -0.61
C GLY A 112 -11.08 -23.18 -1.70
N LEU A 113 -9.96 -23.29 -2.39
CA LEU A 113 -9.58 -22.45 -3.55
C LEU A 113 -9.25 -23.26 -4.82
N ALA A 114 -9.36 -24.60 -4.74
CA ALA A 114 -8.96 -25.52 -5.81
C ALA A 114 -9.74 -25.33 -7.13
N ASP A 115 -10.92 -24.69 -7.07
CA ASP A 115 -11.77 -24.43 -8.24
C ASP A 115 -11.63 -23.02 -8.81
N GLY A 116 -10.70 -22.23 -8.27
CA GLY A 116 -10.55 -20.81 -8.60
C GLY A 116 -11.63 -19.93 -7.96
N ALA A 117 -11.38 -18.63 -7.93
CA ALA A 117 -12.31 -17.62 -7.43
C ALA A 117 -12.55 -16.56 -8.50
N SER A 118 -13.81 -16.29 -8.79
CA SER A 118 -14.21 -15.18 -9.65
C SER A 118 -14.57 -13.96 -8.81
N ILE A 119 -14.12 -12.79 -9.24
CA ILE A 119 -14.37 -11.52 -8.57
C ILE A 119 -15.22 -10.64 -9.46
N ASP A 120 -16.31 -10.12 -8.92
CA ASP A 120 -17.12 -9.09 -9.56
C ASP A 120 -16.61 -7.73 -9.09
N TRP A 121 -15.79 -7.09 -9.92
CA TRP A 121 -15.17 -5.80 -9.62
C TRP A 121 -16.20 -4.67 -9.81
N VAL A 122 -16.07 -3.60 -9.02
CA VAL A 122 -16.90 -2.39 -9.18
C VAL A 122 -16.66 -1.65 -10.51
N SER A 123 -15.53 -1.94 -11.18
CA SER A 123 -15.15 -1.39 -12.49
C SER A 123 -14.16 -2.33 -13.20
N VAL A 124 -13.57 -1.91 -14.31
CA VAL A 124 -12.62 -2.70 -15.09
C VAL A 124 -11.32 -2.89 -14.30
N PRO A 125 -10.87 -4.13 -14.05
CA PRO A 125 -9.58 -4.38 -13.42
C PRO A 125 -8.43 -4.22 -14.43
N HIS A 126 -7.30 -3.73 -13.95
CA HIS A 126 -6.05 -3.63 -14.67
C HIS A 126 -4.92 -4.13 -13.77
N PHE A 127 -4.18 -5.12 -14.24
CA PHE A 127 -3.04 -5.68 -13.51
C PHE A 127 -1.74 -5.47 -14.28
N TYR A 128 -0.75 -4.93 -13.60
CA TYR A 128 0.58 -4.66 -14.15
C TYR A 128 1.64 -5.39 -13.33
N LEU A 129 2.71 -5.81 -13.99
CA LEU A 129 3.94 -6.24 -13.30
C LEU A 129 4.91 -5.06 -13.26
N TYR A 130 5.49 -4.82 -12.09
CA TYR A 130 6.51 -3.80 -11.92
C TYR A 130 7.57 -4.27 -10.93
N ASN A 131 8.76 -4.59 -11.44
CA ASN A 131 9.87 -5.19 -10.66
C ASN A 131 9.42 -6.44 -9.89
N ARG A 132 9.11 -6.28 -8.60
CA ARG A 132 8.71 -7.33 -7.65
C ARG A 132 7.30 -7.08 -7.12
N ALA A 133 6.49 -6.34 -7.85
CA ALA A 133 5.15 -5.97 -7.45
C ALA A 133 4.14 -6.31 -8.55
N ILE A 134 2.94 -6.72 -8.12
CA ILE A 134 1.75 -6.63 -8.95
C ILE A 134 1.03 -5.34 -8.56
N VAL A 135 0.78 -4.47 -9.54
CA VAL A 135 0.01 -3.24 -9.36
C VAL A 135 -1.40 -3.48 -9.91
N GLN A 136 -2.41 -3.28 -9.08
CA GLN A 136 -3.82 -3.41 -9.44
C GLN A 136 -4.50 -2.05 -9.36
N TYR A 137 -5.16 -1.67 -10.45
CA TYR A 137 -6.10 -0.55 -10.50
C TYR A 137 -7.44 -1.06 -11.01
N VAL A 138 -8.53 -0.68 -10.35
CA VAL A 138 -9.90 -1.02 -10.76
C VAL A 138 -10.62 0.28 -11.07
N GLY A 139 -10.79 0.59 -12.36
CA GLY A 139 -11.33 1.88 -12.80
C GLY A 139 -10.93 2.23 -14.22
N THR A 140 -11.39 3.39 -14.69
CA THR A 140 -11.24 3.81 -16.10
C THR A 140 -10.66 5.22 -16.26
N ASP A 141 -10.06 5.79 -15.21
CA ASP A 141 -9.42 7.11 -15.32
C ASP A 141 -8.23 7.03 -16.32
N PRO A 142 -8.31 7.71 -17.48
CA PRO A 142 -7.30 7.59 -18.52
C PRO A 142 -5.94 8.14 -18.09
N GLN A 143 -5.90 9.10 -17.16
CA GLN A 143 -4.65 9.65 -16.66
C GLN A 143 -3.96 8.63 -15.73
N ILE A 144 -4.71 7.95 -14.84
CA ILE A 144 -4.14 6.87 -14.01
C ILE A 144 -3.62 5.75 -14.90
N LEU A 145 -4.43 5.30 -15.87
CA LEU A 145 -4.04 4.24 -16.80
C LEU A 145 -2.76 4.61 -17.57
N SER A 146 -2.70 5.83 -18.11
CA SER A 146 -1.51 6.30 -18.83
C SER A 146 -0.25 6.36 -17.95
N VAL A 147 -0.38 6.78 -16.69
CA VAL A 147 0.74 6.83 -15.74
C VAL A 147 1.23 5.42 -15.40
N LEU A 148 0.32 4.49 -15.11
CA LEU A 148 0.66 3.11 -14.79
C LEU A 148 1.27 2.40 -15.99
N GLU A 149 0.72 2.58 -17.19
CA GLU A 149 1.26 1.98 -18.41
C GLU A 149 2.64 2.55 -18.77
N ALA A 150 2.85 3.86 -18.61
CA ALA A 150 4.16 4.46 -18.84
C ALA A 150 5.23 3.98 -17.85
N LEU A 151 4.84 3.65 -16.61
CA LEU A 151 5.74 3.17 -15.57
C LEU A 151 6.03 1.67 -15.68
N CYS A 152 4.98 0.87 -15.88
CA CYS A 152 5.01 -0.59 -15.76
C CYS A 152 5.05 -1.31 -17.12
N GLY A 153 4.68 -0.62 -18.20
CA GLY A 153 4.32 -1.24 -19.47
C GLY A 153 2.84 -1.65 -19.53
N ALA A 154 2.45 -2.35 -20.59
CA ALA A 154 1.06 -2.80 -20.78
C ALA A 154 0.59 -3.71 -19.63
N PRO A 155 -0.72 -3.67 -19.28
CA PRO A 155 -1.27 -4.62 -18.31
C PRO A 155 -1.11 -6.05 -18.82
N PHE A 156 -0.80 -6.99 -17.92
CA PHE A 156 -0.73 -8.42 -18.27
C PHE A 156 -2.09 -9.12 -18.15
N ALA A 157 -3.02 -8.54 -17.40
CA ALA A 157 -4.39 -9.02 -17.25
C ALA A 157 -5.37 -7.86 -17.06
N GLY A 158 -6.61 -8.08 -17.50
CA GLY A 158 -7.66 -7.07 -17.51
C GLY A 158 -7.53 -6.08 -18.67
N GLY A 159 -8.05 -4.88 -18.48
CA GLY A 159 -8.20 -3.89 -19.56
C GLY A 159 -9.51 -4.03 -20.35
N GLU A 160 -9.76 -3.03 -21.19
CA GLU A 160 -10.81 -3.10 -22.20
C GLU A 160 -10.29 -3.98 -23.35
N ALA A 161 -11.07 -5.00 -23.73
CA ALA A 161 -10.74 -5.95 -24.79
C ALA A 161 -10.78 -5.33 -26.19
#